data_AF-A0A364GNN8-F1
#
_entry.id   AF-A0A364GNN8-F1
#
_cell.length_a   1.000
_cell.length_b   1.000
_cell.length_c   1.000
_cell.angle_alpha   90.00
_cell.angle_beta   90.00
_cell.angle_gamma   90.00
#
_symmetry.space_group_name_H-M   'P 1'
#
loop_
_entity.id
_entity.type
_entity.pdbx_description
1 polymer ?
#
loop_
_entity_poly.entity_id
_entity_poly.type
_entity_poly.pdbx_seq_one_letter_code
_entity_poly.pdbx_strand_id
1 'polypeptide(L)'
;MIDQDKIRFMATRLRAMDLTTCAEAADAIDLLLAEVEAAAADKRDATAFRDLMAKVIREINHGEYNHPYRGIENAPMHGHEVPGIWDSDNGAKAGTPCAWCATWNAARAALAQRQEES
;
A
#
# COMPACT_ATOMS: atom_id res chain seq x y z
N MET A 1 8.82 17.78 -6.76
CA MET A 1 8.36 16.99 -7.93
C MET A 1 9.28 17.32 -9.08
N ILE A 2 9.83 16.32 -9.76
CA ILE A 2 10.62 16.55 -10.97
C ILE A 2 9.72 17.16 -12.04
N ASP A 3 10.20 18.20 -12.71
CA ASP A 3 9.51 18.83 -13.83
C ASP A 3 9.70 17.97 -15.10
N GLN A 4 8.77 17.05 -15.32
CA GLN A 4 8.83 16.10 -16.44
C GLN A 4 8.71 16.80 -17.80
N ASP A 5 7.97 17.90 -17.90
CA ASP A 5 7.82 18.66 -19.15
C ASP A 5 9.15 19.31 -19.55
N LYS A 6 9.86 19.86 -18.57
CA LYS A 6 11.22 20.37 -18.79
C LYS A 6 12.19 19.27 -19.20
N ILE A 7 12.07 18.06 -18.67
CA ILE A 7 12.91 16.91 -19.05
C ILE A 7 12.60 16.43 -20.48
N ARG A 8 11.32 16.30 -20.86
CA ARG A 8 10.92 15.99 -22.25
C ARG A 8 11.43 17.03 -23.23
N PHE A 9 11.39 18.31 -22.85
CA PHE A 9 11.96 19.39 -23.64
C PHE A 9 13.48 19.24 -23.81
N MET A 10 14.21 18.84 -22.76
CA MET A 10 15.65 18.58 -22.85
C MET A 10 15.97 17.39 -23.77
N ALA A 11 15.24 16.28 -23.67
CA ALA A 11 15.39 15.14 -24.58
C ALA A 11 15.18 15.56 -26.05
N THR A 12 14.15 16.36 -26.31
CA THR A 12 13.88 16.92 -27.64
C THR A 12 15.04 17.78 -28.16
N ARG A 13 15.61 18.63 -27.31
CA ARG A 13 16.77 19.46 -27.67
C ARG A 13 18.03 18.64 -27.95
N LEU A 14 18.27 17.59 -27.17
CA LEU A 14 19.41 16.68 -27.37
C LEU A 14 19.30 15.98 -28.73
N ARG A 15 18.12 15.50 -29.12
CA ARG A 15 17.91 14.93 -30.45
C ARG A 15 18.18 15.91 -31.58
N ALA A 16 17.82 17.18 -31.39
CA ALA A 16 18.03 18.23 -32.39
C ALA A 16 19.51 18.62 -32.59
N MET A 17 20.43 18.18 -31.72
CA MET A 17 21.86 18.47 -31.86
C MET A 17 22.57 17.57 -32.87
N ASP A 18 21.92 16.52 -33.39
CA ASP A 18 22.41 15.62 -34.45
C ASP A 18 23.80 15.02 -34.16
N LEU A 19 24.05 14.71 -32.88
CA LEU A 19 25.22 13.98 -32.39
C LEU A 19 24.75 12.64 -31.83
N THR A 20 25.44 11.55 -32.18
CA THR A 20 25.07 10.18 -31.74
C THR A 20 24.93 10.08 -30.22
N THR A 21 25.86 10.68 -29.47
CA THR A 21 25.83 10.69 -28.00
C THR A 21 24.66 11.48 -27.44
N CYS A 22 24.18 12.52 -28.14
CA CYS A 22 22.99 13.27 -27.73
C CYS A 22 21.70 12.50 -28.03
N ALA A 23 21.66 11.73 -29.12
CA ALA A 23 20.54 10.84 -29.40
C ALA A 23 20.42 9.73 -28.33
N GLU A 24 21.52 9.06 -28.00
CA GLU A 24 21.57 8.05 -26.92
C GLU A 24 21.16 8.64 -25.57
N ALA A 25 21.62 9.85 -25.24
CA ALA A 25 21.24 10.53 -24.02
C ALA A 25 19.74 10.88 -23.98
N ALA A 26 19.16 11.29 -25.11
CA ALA A 26 17.73 11.57 -25.20
C ALA A 26 16.89 10.30 -25.02
N ASP A 27 17.31 9.18 -25.60
CA ASP A 27 16.63 7.90 -25.46
C ASP A 27 16.70 7.38 -24.02
N ALA A 28 17.85 7.53 -23.35
CA ALA A 28 17.98 7.21 -21.93
C ALA A 28 17.07 8.09 -21.05
N ILE A 29 16.92 9.38 -21.38
CA ILE A 29 16.00 10.28 -20.67
C ILE A 29 14.55 9.82 -20.84
N ASP A 30 14.13 9.44 -22.04
CA ASP A 30 12.77 8.97 -22.30
C ASP A 30 12.49 7.66 -21.55
N LEU A 31 13.46 6.75 -21.48
CA LEU A 31 13.35 5.53 -20.69
C LEU A 31 13.15 5.84 -19.20
N LEU A 32 13.98 6.72 -18.63
CA LEU A 32 13.86 7.12 -17.23
C LEU A 32 12.53 7.83 -16.94
N LEU A 33 12.02 8.66 -17.87
CA LEU A 33 10.72 9.28 -17.74
C LEU A 33 9.60 8.23 -17.69
N ALA A 34 9.63 7.24 -18.58
CA ALA A 34 8.66 6.16 -18.60
C ALA A 34 8.66 5.37 -17.28
N GLU A 35 9.84 5.06 -16.73
CA GLU A 35 9.97 4.39 -15.43
C GLU A 35 9.41 5.24 -14.28
N VAL A 36 9.68 6.55 -14.27
CA VAL A 36 9.15 7.47 -13.26
C VAL A 36 7.62 7.57 -13.34
N GLU A 37 7.06 7.62 -14.55
CA GLU A 37 5.61 7.66 -14.77
C GLU A 37 4.95 6.36 -14.34
N ALA A 38 5.54 5.20 -14.65
CA ALA A 38 5.07 3.90 -14.20
C ALA A 38 5.09 3.80 -12.66
N ALA A 39 6.20 4.16 -12.02
CA ALA A 39 6.30 4.17 -10.56
C ALA A 39 5.29 5.14 -9.91
N ALA A 40 5.01 6.28 -10.56
CA ALA A 40 3.99 7.22 -10.10
C ALA A 40 2.56 6.68 -10.28
N ALA A 41 2.29 5.89 -11.32
CA ALA A 41 1.02 5.18 -11.50
C ALA A 41 0.85 4.10 -10.42
N ASP A 42 1.85 3.24 -10.21
CA ASP A 42 1.84 2.19 -9.18
C ASP A 42 1.60 2.78 -7.78
N LYS A 43 2.25 3.90 -7.45
CA LYS A 43 2.05 4.59 -6.17
C LYS A 43 0.62 5.13 -6.01
N ARG A 44 0.00 5.63 -7.08
CA ARG A 44 -1.40 6.10 -7.07
C ARG A 44 -2.35 4.93 -6.86
N ASP A 45 -2.16 3.83 -7.58
CA ASP A 45 -3.01 2.63 -7.45
C ASP A 45 -2.89 2.00 -6.07
N ALA A 46 -1.67 1.89 -5.54
CA ALA A 46 -1.44 1.43 -4.17
C ALA A 46 -2.10 2.34 -3.12
N THR A 47 -2.17 3.64 -3.38
CA THR A 47 -2.86 4.60 -2.49
C THR A 47 -4.37 4.43 -2.57
N ALA A 48 -4.94 4.34 -3.78
CA ALA A 48 -6.36 4.13 -3.98
C ALA A 48 -6.85 2.80 -3.36
N PHE A 49 -6.11 1.71 -3.55
CA PHE A 49 -6.43 0.41 -2.93
C PHE A 49 -6.42 0.49 -1.40
N ARG A 50 -5.45 1.20 -0.83
CA ARG A 50 -5.36 1.36 0.63
C ARG A 50 -6.50 2.21 1.19
N ASP A 51 -6.84 3.31 0.53
CA ASP A 51 -7.97 4.15 0.94
C ASP A 51 -9.28 3.38 0.87
N LEU A 52 -9.44 2.53 -0.14
CA LEU A 52 -10.56 1.58 -0.23
C LEU A 52 -10.57 0.61 0.96
N MET A 53 -9.43 -0.02 1.28
CA MET A 53 -9.33 -0.93 2.43
C MET A 53 -9.63 -0.24 3.76
N ALA A 54 -9.17 1.00 3.96
CA ALA A 54 -9.49 1.78 5.15
C ALA A 54 -11.00 2.05 5.28
N LYS A 55 -11.69 2.34 4.17
CA LYS A 55 -13.15 2.48 4.15
C LYS A 55 -13.84 1.16 4.47
N VAL A 56 -13.44 0.06 3.82
CA VAL A 56 -14.01 -1.27 4.08
C VAL A 56 -13.89 -1.65 5.56
N ILE A 57 -12.71 -1.48 6.16
CA ILE A 57 -12.48 -1.73 7.58
C ILE A 57 -13.37 -0.86 8.46
N ARG A 58 -13.52 0.43 8.13
CA ARG A 58 -14.41 1.33 8.86
C ARG A 58 -15.86 0.85 8.83
N GLU A 59 -16.36 0.41 7.68
CA GLU A 59 -17.73 -0.08 7.51
C GLU A 59 -17.95 -1.40 8.26
N ILE A 60 -17.02 -2.36 8.17
CA ILE A 60 -17.10 -3.66 8.87
C ILE A 60 -17.13 -3.47 10.39
N ASN A 61 -16.42 -2.47 10.90
CA ASN A 61 -16.29 -2.25 12.34
C ASN A 61 -17.52 -1.64 13.01
N HIS A 62 -18.46 -1.04 12.26
CA HIS A 62 -19.55 -0.22 12.83
C HIS A 62 -19.09 0.81 13.91
N GLY A 63 -17.81 1.18 13.92
CA GLY A 63 -17.20 2.08 14.91
C GLY A 63 -16.52 1.42 16.13
N GLU A 64 -16.53 0.09 16.26
CA GLU A 64 -15.92 -0.65 17.38
C GLU A 64 -14.40 -0.41 17.49
N TYR A 65 -13.70 -0.31 16.35
CA TYR A 65 -12.24 -0.17 16.30
C TYR A 65 -11.78 1.23 15.85
N ASN A 66 -12.47 2.29 16.30
CA ASN A 66 -12.10 3.70 16.03
C ASN A 66 -10.84 4.18 16.81
N HIS A 67 -9.91 3.27 17.06
CA HIS A 67 -8.65 3.54 17.76
C HIS A 67 -7.45 3.10 16.92
N PRO A 68 -6.25 3.67 17.16
CA PRO A 68 -5.02 3.20 16.54
C PRO A 68 -4.82 1.70 16.78
N TYR A 69 -4.21 1.01 15.81
CA TYR A 69 -3.83 -0.38 15.96
C TYR A 69 -2.74 -0.52 17.02
N ARG A 70 -2.91 -1.43 17.99
CA ARG A 70 -1.99 -1.60 19.13
C ARG A 70 -1.32 -2.98 19.19
N GLY A 71 -1.48 -3.78 18.14
CA GLY A 71 -1.06 -5.19 18.12
C GLY A 71 -2.26 -6.12 18.08
N ILE A 72 -2.02 -7.40 18.40
CA ILE A 72 -2.98 -8.49 18.21
C ILE A 72 -4.29 -8.20 18.95
N GLU A 73 -5.38 -8.11 18.20
CA GLU A 73 -6.75 -7.94 18.67
C GLU A 73 -7.69 -9.00 18.07
N ASN A 74 -8.90 -9.12 18.62
CA ASN A 74 -9.95 -9.88 17.96
C ASN A 74 -10.45 -9.14 16.72
N ALA A 75 -11.00 -9.88 15.76
CA ALA A 75 -11.74 -9.27 14.67
C ALA A 75 -13.19 -8.98 15.09
N PRO A 76 -13.91 -8.09 14.38
CA PRO A 76 -15.34 -7.87 14.58
C PRO A 76 -16.11 -9.19 14.62
N MET A 77 -17.00 -9.31 15.61
CA MET A 77 -17.83 -10.50 15.87
C MET A 77 -17.05 -11.79 16.21
N HIS A 78 -15.77 -11.69 16.57
CA HIS A 78 -14.89 -12.82 16.90
C HIS A 78 -14.28 -12.66 18.30
N GLY A 79 -15.14 -12.60 19.33
CA GLY A 79 -14.75 -12.36 20.72
C GLY A 79 -14.12 -13.56 21.43
N HIS A 80 -12.93 -13.98 21.00
CA HIS A 80 -12.14 -15.02 21.68
C HIS A 80 -11.62 -14.57 23.04
N GLU A 81 -11.46 -15.50 23.97
CA GLU A 81 -10.84 -15.31 25.29
C GLU A 81 -9.38 -14.87 25.17
N VAL A 82 -8.63 -15.50 24.26
CA VAL A 82 -7.27 -15.10 23.89
C VAL A 82 -7.32 -14.44 22.51
N PRO A 83 -6.97 -13.14 22.40
CA PRO A 83 -7.08 -12.43 21.13
C PRO A 83 -6.44 -13.17 19.95
N GLY A 84 -7.25 -13.46 18.94
CA GLY A 84 -6.82 -14.12 17.71
C GLY A 84 -6.54 -15.62 17.80
N ILE A 85 -6.84 -16.28 18.92
CA ILE A 85 -6.70 -17.73 19.11
C ILE A 85 -8.08 -18.33 19.35
N TRP A 86 -8.39 -19.47 18.73
CA TRP A 86 -9.65 -20.17 18.96
C TRP A 86 -9.77 -20.65 20.41
N ASP A 87 -10.92 -20.38 21.01
CA ASP A 87 -11.25 -20.76 22.39
C ASP A 87 -11.24 -22.28 22.61
N SER A 88 -11.12 -22.68 23.88
CA SER A 88 -10.98 -24.09 24.28
C SER A 88 -12.15 -24.99 23.87
N ASP A 89 -13.33 -24.41 23.63
CA ASP A 89 -14.56 -25.08 23.21
C ASP A 89 -14.67 -25.29 21.69
N ASN A 90 -13.73 -24.77 20.89
CA ASN A 90 -13.72 -24.90 19.43
C ASN A 90 -13.18 -26.26 18.92
N GLY A 91 -13.16 -27.28 19.77
CA GLY A 91 -12.77 -28.64 19.44
C GLY A 91 -11.36 -28.72 18.85
N ALA A 92 -11.24 -29.32 17.66
CA ALA A 92 -9.95 -29.52 17.00
C ALA A 92 -9.20 -28.21 16.65
N LYS A 93 -9.89 -27.06 16.67
CA LYS A 93 -9.29 -25.76 16.41
C LYS A 93 -8.81 -25.06 17.68
N ALA A 94 -9.20 -25.52 18.87
CA ALA A 94 -8.84 -24.90 20.13
C ALA A 94 -7.33 -24.67 20.25
N GLY A 95 -6.93 -23.47 20.68
CA GLY A 95 -5.53 -23.08 20.83
C GLY A 95 -4.80 -22.77 19.52
N THR A 96 -5.46 -22.86 18.36
CA THR A 96 -4.88 -22.51 17.05
C THR A 96 -5.22 -21.08 16.62
N PRO A 97 -4.45 -20.46 15.70
CA PRO A 97 -4.76 -19.13 15.19
C PRO A 97 -6.13 -19.06 14.50
N CYS A 98 -6.92 -18.04 14.86
CA CYS A 98 -8.15 -17.69 14.16
C CYS A 98 -7.83 -16.96 12.86
N ALA A 99 -8.17 -17.58 11.72
CA ALA A 99 -7.85 -17.02 10.40
C ALA A 99 -8.45 -15.63 10.15
N TRP A 100 -9.67 -15.37 10.64
CA TRP A 100 -10.29 -14.07 10.49
C TRP A 100 -9.59 -13.00 11.33
N CYS A 101 -9.30 -13.30 12.60
CA CYS A 101 -8.50 -12.39 13.44
C CYS A 101 -7.10 -12.15 12.85
N ALA A 102 -6.43 -13.18 12.33
CA ALA A 102 -5.13 -13.00 11.69
C ALA A 102 -5.21 -12.04 10.48
N THR A 103 -6.22 -12.22 9.62
CA THR A 103 -6.46 -11.37 8.46
C THR A 103 -6.78 -9.93 8.87
N TRP A 104 -7.62 -9.76 9.90
CA TRP A 104 -7.98 -8.47 10.46
C TRP A 104 -6.77 -7.69 10.96
N ASN A 105 -5.95 -8.33 11.80
CA ASN A 105 -4.74 -7.75 12.35
C ASN A 105 -3.73 -7.36 11.27
N ALA A 106 -3.56 -8.20 10.24
CA ALA A 106 -2.69 -7.88 9.11
C ALA A 106 -3.18 -6.61 8.37
N ALA A 107 -4.49 -6.50 8.14
CA ALA A 107 -5.07 -5.35 7.46
C ALA A 107 -4.95 -4.07 8.31
N ARG A 108 -5.16 -4.16 9.63
CA ARG A 108 -4.99 -3.05 10.58
C ARG A 108 -3.53 -2.60 10.71
N ALA A 109 -2.59 -3.54 10.75
CA ALA A 109 -1.15 -3.27 10.77
C ALA A 109 -0.70 -2.52 9.50
N ALA A 110 -1.15 -2.97 8.32
CA ALA A 110 -0.82 -2.33 7.05
C ALA A 110 -1.34 -0.88 6.93
N LEU A 111 -2.44 -0.56 7.62
CA LEU A 111 -2.95 0.82 7.69
C LEU A 111 -2.18 1.68 8.71
N ALA A 112 -1.75 1.11 9.83
CA ALA A 112 -1.05 1.84 10.88
C ALA A 112 0.36 2.29 10.46
N GLN A 113 1.11 1.45 9.73
CA GLN A 113 2.48 1.75 9.29
C GLN A 113 2.62 3.08 8.50
N ARG A 114 1.55 3.57 7.85
CA ARG A 114 1.58 4.85 7.10
C ARG A 114 1.29 6.10 7.93
N GLN A 115 0.68 5.98 9.11
CA GLN A 115 0.48 7.16 9.98
C GLN A 115 1.82 7.69 10.52
N GLU A 116 2.84 6.85 10.56
CA GLU A 116 4.19 7.19 11.01
C GLU A 116 5.11 7.67 9.87
N GLU A 117 4.70 7.44 8.60
CA GLU A 117 5.43 7.85 7.39
C GLU A 117 4.94 9.19 6.78
N SER A 118 3.87 9.77 7.34
CA SER A 118 3.22 11.01 6.88
C SER A 118 3.65 12.22 7.71
#